data_AF-A0A6P1VW06-F1
#
_entry.id   AF-A0A6P1VW06-F1
#
_cell.length_a   1.000
_cell.length_b   1.000
_cell.length_c   1.000
_cell.angle_alpha   90.00
_cell.angle_beta   90.00
_cell.angle_gamma   90.00
#
_symmetry.space_group_name_H-M   'P 1'
#
loop_
_entity.id
_entity.type
_entity.pdbx_description
1 polymer ?
#
loop_
_entity_poly.entity_id
_entity_poly.type
_entity_poly.pdbx_seq_one_letter_code
_entity_poly.pdbx_strand_id
1 'polypeptide(L)' 'MKTDNFSLPYSQRSCPDGMVPEVWQVFCLWADCNDQKTQQQYWLDYLDIHSNYYDKDGNRLPVQTDQLQLF' A
#
# COMPACT_ATOMS: atom_id res chain seq x y z
N MET A 1 -16.13 -13.70 20.50
CA MET A 1 -16.46 -12.71 19.45
C MET A 1 -15.31 -12.71 18.46
N LYS A 2 -15.58 -12.91 17.16
CA LYS A 2 -14.55 -12.66 16.14
C LYS A 2 -14.47 -11.14 16.00
N THR A 3 -13.31 -10.56 16.31
CA THR A 3 -13.06 -9.16 16.03
C THR A 3 -13.27 -8.95 14.55
N ASP A 4 -14.14 -8.02 14.19
CA ASP A 4 -14.38 -7.70 12.79
C ASP A 4 -13.06 -7.16 12.20
N ASN A 5 -12.57 -7.76 11.11
CA ASN A 5 -11.31 -7.35 10.48
C ASN A 5 -11.33 -5.87 10.07
N PHE A 6 -12.50 -5.28 9.87
CA PHE A 6 -12.66 -3.86 9.58
C PHE A 6 -12.41 -2.95 10.79
N SER A 7 -12.31 -3.51 12.00
CA SER A 7 -11.99 -2.78 13.24
C SER A 7 -10.50 -2.77 13.58
N LEU A 8 -9.69 -3.58 12.88
CA LEU A 8 -8.24 -3.64 13.12
C LEU A 8 -7.51 -2.49 12.40
N PRO A 9 -6.38 -2.01 12.95
CA PRO A 9 -5.45 -1.16 12.21
C PRO A 9 -5.08 -1.78 10.87
N TYR A 10 -4.85 -0.97 9.84
CA TYR A 10 -4.53 -1.44 8.50
C TYR A 10 -3.24 -2.27 8.48
N SER A 11 -2.25 -1.89 9.29
CA SER A 11 -1.01 -2.64 9.49
C SER A 11 -1.19 -4.07 10.01
N GLN A 12 -2.33 -4.39 10.62
CA GLN A 12 -2.66 -5.72 11.11
C GLN A 12 -3.48 -6.55 10.10
N ARG A 13 -3.86 -5.96 8.97
CA ARG A 13 -4.61 -6.63 7.92
C ARG A 13 -3.65 -7.19 6.87
N SER A 14 -3.98 -8.36 6.33
CA SER A 14 -3.27 -8.92 5.19
C SER A 14 -3.36 -7.97 3.99
N CYS A 15 -2.28 -7.94 3.19
CA CYS A 15 -2.29 -7.23 1.91
C CYS A 15 -3.43 -7.77 1.04
N PRO A 16 -4.27 -6.90 0.46
CA PRO A 16 -5.31 -7.32 -0.49
C PRO A 16 -4.71 -8.03 -1.71
N ASP A 17 -5.43 -9.03 -2.23
CA ASP A 17 -5.06 -9.69 -3.47
C ASP A 17 -5.01 -8.69 -4.63
N GLY A 18 -3.93 -8.75 -5.42
CA GLY A 18 -3.71 -7.86 -6.55
C GLY A 18 -2.99 -6.54 -6.22
N MET A 19 -2.82 -6.22 -4.93
CA MET A 19 -2.04 -5.06 -4.49
C MET A 19 -0.56 -5.43 -4.33
N VAL A 20 0.33 -4.51 -4.70
CA VAL A 20 1.78 -4.64 -4.45
C VAL A 20 2.05 -4.48 -2.94
N PRO A 21 2.75 -5.44 -2.29
CA PRO A 21 2.97 -5.41 -0.83
C PRO A 21 3.65 -4.14 -0.32
N GLU A 22 4.58 -3.57 -1.09
CA GLU A 22 5.26 -2.32 -0.75
C GLU A 22 4.29 -1.13 -0.71
N VAL A 23 3.42 -1.02 -1.70
CA VAL A 23 2.38 0.02 -1.77
C VAL A 23 1.38 -0.16 -0.63
N TRP A 24 1.03 -1.41 -0.30
CA TRP A 24 0.17 -1.70 0.85
C TRP A 24 0.80 -1.28 2.18
N GLN A 25 2.09 -1.57 2.37
CA GLN A 25 2.80 -1.24 3.60
C GLN A 25 2.79 0.27 3.87
N VAL A 26 3.07 1.09 2.85
CA VAL A 26 3.09 2.55 3.03
C VAL A 26 1.69 3.13 3.17
N PHE A 27 0.69 2.55 2.50
CA PHE A 27 -0.70 2.87 2.77
C PHE A 27 -1.10 2.59 4.23
N CYS A 28 -0.66 1.47 4.80
CA CYS A 28 -0.94 1.15 6.21
C CYS A 28 -0.32 2.18 7.16
N LEU A 29 0.91 2.63 6.89
CA LEU A 29 1.57 3.67 7.69
C LEU A 29 0.77 4.98 7.65
N TRP A 30 0.28 5.38 6.48
CA TRP A 30 -0.57 6.55 6.34
C TRP A 30 -1.91 6.41 7.07
N ALA A 31 -2.59 5.27 6.89
CA ALA A 31 -3.93 5.02 7.40
C ALA A 31 -3.97 4.86 8.94
N ASP A 32 -2.90 4.31 9.53
CA ASP A 32 -2.80 4.11 10.98
C ASP A 32 -2.16 5.32 11.71
N CYS A 33 -1.71 6.35 10.98
CA CYS A 33 -1.08 7.54 11.55
C CYS A 33 -2.12 8.50 12.15
N ASN A 34 -1.92 8.88 13.42
CA ASN A 34 -2.77 9.85 14.12
C ASN A 34 -2.20 11.29 14.14
N ASP A 35 -0.95 11.49 13.72
CA ASP A 35 -0.33 12.82 13.64
C ASP A 35 -0.45 13.39 12.23
N GLN A 36 -1.05 14.59 12.11
CA GLN A 36 -1.35 15.18 10.81
C GLN A 36 -0.09 15.50 9.99
N LYS A 37 1.01 15.91 10.64
CA LYS A 37 2.23 16.30 9.94
C LYS A 37 2.95 15.07 9.40
N THR A 38 3.04 14.02 10.20
CA THR A 38 3.61 12.74 9.79
C THR A 38 2.74 12.04 8.75
N GLN A 39 1.41 12.11 8.90
CA GLN A 39 0.48 11.56 7.92
C GLN A 39 0.64 12.21 6.54
N GLN A 40 0.88 13.53 6.46
CA GLN A 40 1.16 14.18 5.18
C GLN A 40 2.43 13.65 4.51
N GLN A 41 3.48 13.36 5.30
CA GLN A 41 4.70 12.76 4.75
C GLN A 41 4.43 11.36 4.19
N TYR A 42 3.75 10.50 4.96
CA TYR A 42 3.40 9.15 4.48
C TYR A 42 2.48 9.16 3.25
N TRP A 43 1.65 10.19 3.09
CA TRP A 43 0.87 10.36 1.87
C TRP A 43 1.77 10.64 0.66
N LEU A 44 2.79 11.48 0.79
CA LEU A 44 3.74 11.74 -0.28
C LEU A 44 4.56 10.50 -0.61
N ASP A 45 5.02 9.76 0.41
CA ASP A 45 5.75 8.51 0.24
C ASP A 45 4.87 7.45 -0.47
N TYR A 46 3.58 7.38 -0.11
CA TYR A 46 2.61 6.51 -0.78
C TYR A 46 2.49 6.85 -2.27
N LEU A 47 2.37 8.13 -2.62
CA LEU A 47 2.24 8.55 -4.02
C LEU A 47 3.48 8.23 -4.85
N ASP A 48 4.67 8.44 -4.28
CA ASP A 48 5.95 8.14 -4.93
C ASP A 48 6.05 6.64 -5.24
N ILE A 49 5.85 5.79 -4.24
CA ILE A 49 5.91 4.33 -4.41
C ILE A 49 4.78 3.85 -5.33
N HIS A 50 3.56 4.35 -5.16
CA HIS A 50 2.42 3.98 -6.01
C HIS A 50 2.71 4.26 -7.49
N SER A 51 3.36 5.39 -7.81
CA SER A 51 3.69 5.76 -9.19
C SER A 51 4.69 4.81 -9.87
N ASN A 52 5.48 4.05 -9.09
CA ASN A 52 6.40 3.03 -9.62
C ASN A 52 5.66 1.78 -10.10
N TYR A 53 4.45 1.53 -9.59
CA TYR A 53 3.70 0.29 -9.82
C TYR A 53 2.38 0.48 -10.56
N TYR A 54 1.81 1.68 -10.53
CA TYR A 54 0.50 1.97 -11.11
C TYR A 54 0.52 3.27 -11.90
N ASP A 55 -0.25 3.30 -12.97
CA ASP A 55 -0.53 4.54 -13.69
C ASP A 55 -1.49 5.44 -12.90
N LYS A 56 -1.70 6.64 -13.42
CA LYS A 56 -2.64 7.63 -12.87
C LYS A 56 -4.10 7.16 -12.84
N ASP A 57 -4.44 6.15 -13.65
CA ASP A 57 -5.78 5.59 -13.78
C ASP A 57 -5.96 4.37 -12.84
N GLY A 58 -4.92 4.02 -12.08
CA GLY A 58 -4.91 2.90 -11.12
C GLY A 58 -4.61 1.55 -11.75
N ASN A 59 -4.25 1.50 -13.04
CA ASN A 59 -3.85 0.25 -13.68
C ASN A 59 -2.42 -0.08 -13.32
N ARG A 60 -2.13 -1.36 -13.06
CA ARG A 60 -0.77 -1.80 -12.81
C ARG A 60 0.09 -1.55 -14.03
N LEU A 61 1.20 -0.85 -13.85
CA LEU A 61 2.18 -0.66 -14.91
C LEU A 61 2.70 -2.03 -15.35
N PRO A 62 2.98 -2.20 -16.65
CA PRO A 62 3.68 -3.37 -17.14
C PRO A 62 5.09 -3.34 -16.53
N VAL A 63 5.25 -3.99 -15.38
CA VAL A 63 6.57 -4.23 -14.79
C VAL A 63 7.38 -4.94 -15.86
N GLN A 64 8.61 -4.48 -16.12
CA GLN A 64 9.56 -5.22 -16.95
C GLN A 64 9.60 -6.66 -16.43
N THR A 65 8.99 -7.56 -17.21
CA THR A 65 8.64 -8.93 -16.82
C THR A 65 9.85 -9.80 -16.45
N ASP A 66 11.06 -9.28 -16.60
CA ASP A 66 12.32 -10.00 -16.37
C ASP A 66 12.71 -10.15 -14.89
N GLN A 67 12.07 -9.45 -13.94
CA GLN A 67 12.39 -9.59 -12.50
C GLN A 67 11.36 -10.34 -11.65
N LEU A 68 10.21 -10.74 -12.22
CA LEU A 68 9.15 -11.45 -11.47
C LEU A 68 9.11 -12.98 -11.71
N GLN A 69 10.07 -13.55 -12.45
CA GLN A 69 10.18 -15.00 -12.68
C GLN A 69 10.96 -15.78 -11.59
N LEU A 70 11.16 -15.22 -10.41
CA LEU A 70 11.80 -15.94 -9.31
C LEU A 70 11.04 -15.63 -8.03
N PHE A 71 9.97 -16.37 -7.74
CA PHE A 71 9.67 -17.04 -6.46
C PHE A 71 8.48 -17.98 -6.64
#